data_AF-D1JCV8-F1
#
_entry.id   AF-D1JCV8-F1
#
_cell.length_a   1.000
_cell.length_b   1.000
_cell.length_c   1.000
_cell.angle_alpha   90.00
_cell.angle_beta   90.00
_cell.angle_gamma   90.00
#
_symmetry.space_group_name_H-M   'P 1'
#
loop_
_entity.id
_entity.type
_entity.pdbx_description
1 polymer ?
#
loop_
_entity_poly.entity_id
_entity_poly.type
_entity_poly.pdbx_seq_one_letter_code
_entity_poly.pdbx_strand_id
1 'polypeptide(L)'
;MQKSFTVIFIIILLAVFGITALLARLITKPILVLKKGSEVIGGGDLDYRVEVKTGDELEDLANSFNKVASDLKGYTKELVEKETKIRELEIERLEKYSRNLEQKVKMLEIKIDREKTKKAVSEITETEYFKKLREEAMDIREKRGKA
;
A
#
# COMPACT_ATOMS: atom_id res chain seq x y z
N MET A 1 58.04 -49.12 31.31
CA MET A 1 57.47 -47.77 31.49
C MET A 1 57.24 -47.04 30.17
N GLN A 2 58.24 -46.86 29.30
CA GLN A 2 58.09 -46.08 28.05
C GLN A 2 56.93 -46.54 27.13
N LYS A 3 56.77 -47.86 26.91
CA LYS A 3 55.67 -48.40 26.07
C LYS A 3 54.27 -48.07 26.62
N SER A 4 54.10 -48.06 27.94
CA SER A 4 52.82 -47.73 28.60
C SER A 4 52.46 -46.25 28.40
N PHE A 5 53.43 -45.34 28.49
CA PHE A 5 53.22 -43.91 28.21
C PHE A 5 52.81 -43.67 26.76
N THR A 6 53.43 -44.36 25.79
CA THR A 6 53.06 -44.26 24.38
C THR A 6 51.62 -44.69 24.11
N VAL A 7 51.18 -45.81 24.71
CA VAL A 7 49.80 -46.29 24.56
C VAL A 7 48.80 -45.29 25.13
N ILE A 8 49.05 -44.76 26.33
CA ILE A 8 48.19 -43.75 26.95
C ILE A 8 48.11 -42.49 26.07
N PHE A 9 49.25 -42.04 25.54
CA PHE A 9 49.29 -40.88 24.66
C PHE A 9 48.44 -41.08 23.39
N ILE A 10 48.52 -42.26 22.75
CA ILE A 10 47.72 -42.59 21.56
C ILE A 10 46.22 -42.60 21.91
N ILE A 11 45.83 -43.18 23.05
CA ILE A 11 44.43 -43.20 23.49
C ILE A 11 43.91 -41.77 23.69
N ILE A 12 44.70 -40.90 24.33
CA ILE A 12 44.33 -39.49 24.53
C ILE A 12 44.17 -38.79 23.17
N LEU A 13 45.10 -38.98 22.23
CA LEU A 13 44.99 -38.40 20.90
C LEU A 13 43.72 -38.85 20.17
N LEU A 14 43.39 -40.14 20.23
CA LEU A 14 42.17 -40.67 19.62
C LEU A 14 40.91 -40.11 20.29
N ALA A 15 40.91 -39.97 21.62
CA ALA A 15 39.80 -39.38 22.36
C ALA A 15 39.59 -37.91 21.99
N VAL A 16 40.67 -37.11 21.94
CA VAL A 16 40.61 -35.70 21.53
C VAL A 16 40.06 -35.58 20.11
N PHE A 17 40.59 -36.36 19.18
CA PHE A 17 40.12 -36.36 17.80
C PHE A 17 38.63 -36.72 17.70
N GLY A 18 38.19 -37.74 18.45
CA GLY A 18 36.79 -38.16 18.52
C GLY A 18 35.86 -37.07 19.06
N ILE A 19 36.26 -36.42 20.16
CA ILE A 19 35.49 -35.31 20.76
C ILE A 19 35.41 -34.12 19.81
N THR A 20 36.52 -33.73 19.18
CA THR A 20 36.52 -32.62 18.21
C THR A 20 35.60 -32.91 17.03
N ALA A 21 35.65 -34.13 16.48
CA ALA A 21 34.78 -34.53 15.38
C ALA A 21 33.29 -34.55 15.80
N LEU A 22 33.00 -34.92 17.04
CA LEU A 22 31.65 -34.91 17.61
C LEU A 22 31.12 -33.47 17.75
N LEU A 23 31.90 -32.57 18.37
CA LEU A 23 31.53 -31.16 18.53
C LEU A 23 31.32 -30.46 17.19
N ALA A 24 32.17 -30.75 16.20
CA ALA A 24 32.00 -30.20 14.86
C ALA A 24 30.66 -30.59 14.23
N ARG A 25 30.15 -31.80 14.53
CA ARG A 25 28.85 -32.28 14.01
C ARG A 25 27.66 -31.77 14.81
N LEU A 26 27.76 -31.73 16.13
CA LEU A 26 26.64 -31.38 17.02
C LEU A 26 26.47 -29.87 17.20
N ILE A 27 27.55 -29.09 17.04
CA ILE A 27 27.52 -27.65 17.33
C ILE A 27 27.92 -26.85 16.10
N THR A 28 29.14 -27.06 15.59
CA THR A 28 29.69 -26.19 14.54
C THR A 28 28.89 -26.25 13.25
N LYS A 29 28.49 -27.45 12.81
CA LYS A 29 27.66 -27.62 11.60
C LYS A 29 26.28 -26.95 11.73
N PRO A 30 25.47 -27.23 12.76
CA PRO A 30 24.19 -26.52 12.98
C PRO A 30 24.33 -25.00 13.03
N ILE A 31 25.35 -24.46 13.70
CA ILE A 31 25.60 -23.01 13.76
C ILE A 31 25.87 -22.43 12.35
N LEU A 32 26.64 -23.13 11.51
CA LEU A 32 26.89 -22.68 10.14
C LEU A 32 25.62 -22.72 9.28
N VAL A 33 24.75 -23.71 9.49
CA VAL A 33 23.44 -23.78 8.82
C VAL A 33 22.54 -22.61 9.25
N LEU A 34 22.48 -22.32 10.55
CA LEU A 34 21.78 -21.16 11.10
C LEU A 34 22.30 -19.84 10.52
N LYS A 35 23.63 -19.67 10.50
CA LYS A 35 24.27 -18.48 9.91
C LYS A 35 23.86 -18.29 8.46
N LYS A 36 23.99 -19.32 7.64
CA LYS A 36 23.62 -19.27 6.22
C LYS A 36 22.12 -18.96 6.05
N GLY A 37 21.27 -19.60 6.85
CA GLY A 37 19.84 -19.36 6.83
C GLY A 37 19.48 -17.92 7.16
N SER A 38 20.14 -17.34 8.18
CA SER A 38 19.99 -15.93 8.54
C SER A 38 20.43 -14.99 7.41
N GLU A 39 21.55 -15.27 6.74
CA GLU A 39 22.01 -14.47 5.60
C GLU A 39 21.03 -14.52 4.41
N VAL A 40 20.47 -15.70 4.12
CA VAL A 40 19.50 -15.89 3.01
C VAL A 40 18.17 -15.21 3.31
N ILE A 41 17.61 -15.44 4.50
CA ILE A 41 16.35 -14.83 4.94
C ILE A 41 16.50 -13.31 5.05
N GLY A 42 17.61 -12.83 5.64
CA GLY A 42 17.94 -11.41 5.73
C GLY A 42 18.19 -10.76 4.36
N GLY A 43 18.56 -11.54 3.35
CA GLY A 43 18.66 -11.12 1.95
C GLY A 43 17.32 -10.99 1.22
N GLY A 44 16.21 -11.37 1.86
CA GLY A 44 14.85 -11.21 1.32
C GLY A 44 14.20 -12.51 0.82
N ASP A 45 14.91 -13.64 0.84
CA ASP A 45 14.29 -14.94 0.55
C ASP A 45 13.59 -15.50 1.80
N LEU A 46 12.34 -15.09 1.99
CA LEU A 46 11.50 -15.51 3.11
C LEU A 46 10.89 -16.91 2.94
N ASP A 47 11.13 -17.56 1.79
CA ASP A 47 10.70 -18.94 1.52
C ASP A 47 11.75 -19.97 1.92
N TYR A 48 13.00 -19.53 2.09
CA TYR A 48 14.05 -20.35 2.66
C TYR A 48 13.67 -20.87 4.06
N ARG A 49 14.03 -22.12 4.35
CA ARG A 49 13.83 -22.75 5.66
C ARG A 49 15.14 -23.26 6.21
N VAL A 50 15.42 -22.91 7.45
CA VAL A 50 16.58 -23.38 8.21
C VAL A 50 16.24 -24.75 8.77
N GLU A 51 16.93 -25.79 8.29
CA GLU A 51 16.74 -27.17 8.77
C GLU A 51 17.88 -27.58 9.71
N VAL A 52 17.58 -27.58 11.01
CA VAL A 52 18.46 -28.12 12.06
C VAL A 52 17.66 -29.18 12.82
N LYS A 53 18.26 -30.36 13.01
CA LYS A 53 17.64 -31.51 13.70
C LYS A 53 18.57 -32.03 14.79
N THR A 54 18.72 -31.24 15.85
CA THR A 54 19.60 -31.52 16.99
C THR A 54 18.83 -31.96 18.23
N GLY A 55 17.52 -31.70 18.30
CA GLY A 55 16.67 -31.99 19.45
C GLY A 55 16.93 -31.10 20.66
N ASP A 56 17.53 -29.93 20.44
CA ASP A 56 17.99 -29.00 21.48
C ASP A 56 17.67 -27.53 21.10
N GLU A 57 18.25 -26.58 21.85
CA GLU A 57 18.04 -25.15 21.66
C GLU A 57 18.44 -24.64 20.26
N LEU A 58 19.32 -25.33 19.54
CA LEU A 58 19.70 -24.95 18.17
C LEU A 58 18.60 -25.29 17.17
N GLU A 59 17.87 -26.38 17.38
CA GLU A 59 16.69 -26.73 16.59
C GLU A 59 15.54 -25.76 16.88
N ASP A 60 15.30 -25.43 18.16
CA ASP A 60 14.30 -24.42 18.54
C ASP A 60 14.61 -23.04 17.96
N LEU A 61 15.90 -22.67 17.90
CA LEU A 61 16.34 -21.44 17.27
C LEU A 61 16.08 -21.44 15.76
N ALA A 62 16.37 -22.55 15.07
CA ALA A 62 16.07 -22.69 13.65
C ALA A 62 14.55 -22.57 13.37
N ASN A 63 13.73 -23.22 14.19
CA ASN A 63 12.27 -23.12 14.13
C ASN A 63 11.78 -21.68 14.36
N SER A 64 12.38 -20.97 15.30
CA SER A 64 12.07 -19.56 15.57
C SER A 64 12.43 -18.65 14.39
N PHE A 65 13.58 -18.85 13.75
CA PHE A 65 13.94 -18.14 12.52
C PHE A 65 12.93 -18.38 11.39
N ASN A 66 12.52 -19.63 11.20
CA ASN A 66 11.52 -19.99 10.19
C ASN A 66 10.17 -19.30 10.46
N LYS A 67 9.76 -19.20 11.72
CA LYS A 67 8.55 -18.49 12.12
C LYS A 67 8.65 -17.00 11.78
N VAL A 68 9.75 -16.34 12.13
CA VAL A 68 9.97 -14.92 11.80
C VAL A 68 9.94 -14.68 10.29
N ALA A 69 10.56 -15.55 9.50
CA ALA A 69 10.51 -15.46 8.04
C ALA A 69 9.07 -15.58 7.50
N SER A 70 8.29 -16.53 8.05
CA SER A 70 6.88 -16.71 7.69
C SER A 70 6.03 -15.49 8.08
N ASP A 71 6.24 -14.94 9.28
CA ASP A 71 5.50 -13.77 9.77
C ASP A 71 5.82 -12.54 8.91
N LEU A 72 7.10 -12.32 8.57
CA LEU A 72 7.51 -11.23 7.68
C LEU A 72 6.93 -11.37 6.27
N LYS A 73 6.83 -12.59 5.75
CA LYS A 73 6.14 -12.87 4.48
C LYS A 73 4.64 -12.55 4.57
N GLY A 74 4.01 -12.84 5.71
CA GLY A 74 2.62 -12.46 5.98
C GLY A 74 2.43 -10.95 5.99
N TYR A 75 3.26 -10.22 6.73
CA TYR A 75 3.17 -8.76 6.83
C TYR A 75 3.43 -8.05 5.51
N THR A 76 4.40 -8.51 4.72
CA THR A 76 4.67 -7.93 3.39
C THR A 76 3.48 -8.11 2.45
N LYS A 77 2.83 -9.28 2.47
CA LYS A 77 1.61 -9.52 1.71
C LYS A 77 0.46 -8.60 2.16
N GLU A 78 0.22 -8.52 3.46
CA GLU A 78 -0.83 -7.65 4.01
C GLU A 78 -0.60 -6.16 3.68
N LEU A 79 0.66 -5.72 3.70
CA LEU A 79 1.03 -4.35 3.35
C LEU A 79 0.70 -4.03 1.89
N VAL A 80 1.02 -4.95 0.97
CA VAL A 80 0.69 -4.79 -0.47
C VAL A 80 -0.82 -4.76 -0.69
N GLU A 81 -1.58 -5.61 0.00
CA GLU A 81 -3.05 -5.61 -0.07
C GLU A 81 -3.62 -4.29 0.44
N LYS A 82 -3.13 -3.78 1.57
CA LYS A 82 -3.53 -2.48 2.13
C LYS A 82 -3.19 -1.32 1.19
N GLU A 83 -1.99 -1.27 0.64
CA GLU A 83 -1.61 -0.25 -0.33
C GLU A 83 -2.51 -0.26 -1.57
N THR A 84 -2.81 -1.44 -2.09
CA THR A 84 -3.71 -1.60 -3.24
C THR A 84 -5.09 -1.06 -2.90
N LYS A 85 -5.62 -1.39 -1.73
CA LYS A 85 -6.92 -0.89 -1.26
C LYS A 85 -6.94 0.63 -1.09
N ILE A 86 -5.88 1.21 -0.55
CA ILE A 86 -5.75 2.67 -0.42
C ILE A 86 -5.77 3.33 -1.80
N ARG A 87 -5.00 2.81 -2.76
CA ARG A 87 -4.98 3.35 -4.13
C ARG A 87 -6.34 3.28 -4.80
N GLU A 88 -7.07 2.17 -4.65
CA GLU A 88 -8.45 2.04 -5.16
C GLU A 88 -9.38 3.12 -4.58
N LEU A 89 -9.33 3.33 -3.27
CA LEU A 89 -10.15 4.34 -2.59
C LEU A 89 -9.77 5.77 -3.01
N GLU A 90 -8.48 6.04 -3.25
CA GLU A 90 -8.01 7.33 -3.77
C GLU A 90 -8.54 7.58 -5.18
N ILE A 91 -8.49 6.59 -6.07
CA ILE A 91 -9.04 6.69 -7.43
C ILE A 91 -10.54 6.98 -7.38
N GLU A 92 -11.30 6.21 -6.59
CA GLU A 92 -12.75 6.42 -6.43
C GLU A 92 -13.05 7.85 -5.92
N ARG A 93 -12.27 8.33 -4.95
CA ARG A 93 -12.41 9.67 -4.39
C ARG A 93 -12.11 10.75 -5.43
N LEU A 94 -11.05 10.59 -6.23
CA LEU A 94 -10.68 11.51 -7.30
C LEU A 94 -11.74 11.56 -8.40
N GLU A 95 -12.28 10.42 -8.82
CA GLU A 95 -13.39 10.37 -9.76
C GLU A 95 -14.63 11.11 -9.25
N LYS A 96 -14.97 10.91 -7.96
CA LYS A 96 -16.08 11.62 -7.33
C LYS A 96 -15.84 13.13 -7.29
N TYR A 97 -14.61 13.57 -7.03
CA TYR A 97 -14.27 15.00 -7.12
C TYR A 97 -14.36 15.53 -8.54
N SER A 98 -13.88 14.81 -9.56
CA SER A 98 -13.99 15.21 -10.97
C SER A 98 -15.44 15.39 -11.36
N ARG A 99 -16.30 14.40 -11.08
CA ARG A 99 -17.75 14.47 -11.36
C ARG A 99 -18.40 15.68 -10.70
N ASN A 100 -18.08 15.95 -9.44
CA ASN A 100 -18.61 17.11 -8.72
C ASN A 100 -18.11 18.44 -9.31
N LEU A 101 -16.85 18.51 -9.74
CA LEU A 101 -16.28 19.70 -10.38
C LEU A 101 -16.93 19.95 -11.75
N GLU A 102 -17.08 18.91 -12.57
CA GLU A 102 -17.79 18.97 -13.86
C GLU A 102 -19.21 19.50 -13.69
N GLN A 103 -19.95 19.00 -12.68
CA GLN A 103 -21.28 19.50 -12.37
C GLN A 103 -21.28 20.97 -11.94
N LYS A 104 -20.32 21.39 -11.12
CA LYS A 104 -20.18 22.80 -10.71
C LYS A 104 -19.86 23.70 -11.90
N VAL A 105 -18.96 23.29 -12.79
CA VAL A 105 -18.62 24.01 -14.02
C VAL A 105 -19.87 24.18 -14.88
N LYS A 106 -20.60 23.10 -15.16
CA LYS A 106 -21.86 23.15 -15.92
C LYS A 106 -22.90 24.07 -15.29
N MET A 107 -23.01 24.08 -13.96
CA MET A 107 -23.92 24.98 -13.25
C MET A 107 -23.48 26.45 -13.38
N LEU A 108 -22.18 26.72 -13.30
CA LEU A 108 -21.64 28.07 -13.47
C LEU A 108 -21.86 28.59 -14.89
N GLU A 109 -21.67 27.75 -15.92
CA GLU A 109 -21.99 28.10 -17.32
C GLU A 109 -23.45 28.52 -17.47
N ILE A 110 -24.39 27.73 -16.96
CA ILE A 110 -25.83 28.07 -16.99
C ILE A 110 -26.11 29.40 -16.26
N LYS A 111 -25.47 29.64 -15.11
CA LYS A 111 -25.64 30.90 -14.37
C LYS A 111 -25.10 32.11 -15.14
N ILE A 112 -23.94 31.97 -15.77
CA ILE A 112 -23.33 33.02 -16.58
C ILE A 112 -24.24 33.37 -17.76
N ASP A 113 -24.76 32.38 -18.47
CA ASP A 113 -25.64 32.62 -19.62
C ASP A 113 -26.96 33.28 -19.21
N ARG A 114 -27.52 32.88 -18.06
CA ARG A 114 -28.70 33.55 -17.49
C ARG A 114 -28.43 35.01 -17.14
N GLU A 115 -27.29 35.32 -16.52
CA GLU A 115 -26.93 36.70 -16.20
C GLU A 115 -26.69 37.54 -17.46
N LYS A 116 -26.01 37.00 -18.48
CA LYS A 116 -25.86 37.67 -19.78
C LYS A 116 -27.21 37.97 -20.42
N THR A 117 -28.11 36.99 -20.43
CA THR A 117 -29.46 37.14 -20.98
C THR A 117 -30.26 38.19 -20.22
N LYS A 118 -30.22 38.16 -18.88
CA LYS A 118 -30.90 39.15 -18.03
C LYS A 118 -30.39 40.57 -18.31
N LYS A 119 -29.07 40.73 -18.46
CA LYS A 119 -28.45 42.02 -18.80
C LYS A 119 -28.90 42.51 -20.18
N ALA A 120 -28.85 41.65 -21.20
CA ALA A 120 -29.30 41.98 -22.56
C ALA A 120 -30.80 42.37 -22.59
N VAL A 121 -31.66 41.65 -21.86
CA VAL A 121 -33.08 41.99 -21.73
C VAL A 121 -33.24 43.37 -21.08
N SER A 122 -32.52 43.66 -19.99
CA SER A 122 -32.55 44.97 -19.32
C SER A 122 -32.19 46.10 -20.29
N GLU A 123 -31.07 45.95 -21.01
CA GLU A 123 -30.60 46.93 -22.00
C GLU A 123 -31.63 47.17 -23.11
N ILE A 124 -32.27 46.11 -23.63
CA ILE A 124 -33.34 46.22 -24.64
C ILE A 124 -34.57 46.94 -24.08
N THR A 125 -35.00 46.60 -22.85
CA THR A 125 -36.20 47.20 -22.24
C THR A 125 -36.06 48.68 -21.94
N GLU A 126 -34.82 49.17 -21.78
CA GLU A 126 -34.52 50.59 -21.55
C GLU A 126 -34.44 51.40 -22.84
N THR A 127 -34.49 50.76 -24.02
CA THR A 127 -34.50 51.47 -25.31
C THR A 127 -35.78 52.26 -25.53
N GLU A 128 -35.67 53.42 -26.19
CA GLU A 128 -36.81 54.26 -26.54
C GLU A 128 -37.85 53.55 -27.42
N TYR A 129 -37.38 52.68 -28.33
CA TYR A 129 -38.26 51.85 -29.15
C TYR A 129 -39.14 50.93 -28.30
N PHE A 130 -38.53 50.22 -27.35
CA PHE A 130 -39.27 49.28 -26.49
C PHE A 130 -40.22 50.00 -25.52
N LYS A 131 -39.83 51.17 -24.99
CA LYS A 131 -40.71 52.02 -24.17
C LYS A 131 -41.96 52.45 -24.92
N LYS A 132 -41.80 52.95 -26.16
CA LYS A 132 -42.93 53.31 -27.03
C LYS A 132 -43.86 52.13 -27.31
N LEU A 133 -43.30 50.97 -27.66
CA LEU A 133 -44.07 49.75 -27.88
C LEU A 133 -44.88 49.33 -26.66
N ARG A 134 -44.31 49.46 -25.47
CA ARG A 134 -44.99 49.16 -24.20
C ARG A 134 -46.15 50.12 -23.94
N GLU A 135 -45.95 51.41 -24.22
CA GLU A 135 -46.97 52.45 -24.09
C GLU A 135 -48.14 52.19 -25.07
N GLU A 136 -47.82 51.92 -26.34
CA GLU A 136 -48.78 51.60 -27.41
C GLU A 136 -49.59 50.34 -27.09
N ALA A 137 -48.95 49.29 -26.54
CA ALA A 137 -49.62 48.07 -26.11
C ALA A 137 -50.55 48.28 -24.90
N MET A 138 -50.19 49.15 -23.95
CA MET A 138 -51.07 49.51 -22.83
C MET A 138 -52.32 50.23 -23.33
N ASP A 139 -52.13 51.15 -24.27
CA ASP A 139 -53.19 51.95 -24.87
C ASP A 139 -54.21 51.07 -25.62
N ILE A 140 -53.73 50.06 -26.36
CA ILE A 140 -54.56 49.05 -27.04
C ILE A 140 -55.32 48.17 -26.04
N ARG A 141 -54.64 47.73 -24.96
CA ARG A 141 -55.26 46.89 -23.93
C ARG A 141 -56.37 47.64 -23.19
N GLU A 142 -56.17 48.92 -22.90
CA GLU A 142 -57.17 49.75 -22.24
C GLU A 142 -58.39 49.99 -23.14
N LYS A 143 -58.17 50.16 -24.46
CA LYS A 143 -59.25 50.26 -25.46
C LYS A 143 -60.04 48.95 -25.61
N ARG A 144 -59.40 47.79 -25.48
CA ARG A 144 -60.07 46.47 -25.55
C ARG A 144 -60.78 46.03 -24.27
N GLY A 145 -60.35 46.49 -23.10
CA GLY A 145 -60.99 46.16 -21.81
C GLY A 145 -62.22 47.01 -21.46
N LYS A 146 -62.50 48.06 -22.25
CA LYS A 146 -63.65 48.96 -22.12
C LYS A 146 -64.78 48.65 -23.13
N ALA A 147 -64.68 47.55 -23.87
CA ALA A 147 -65.68 47.02 -24.80
C ALA A 147 -66.24 45.69 -24.27
#